data_AF-A0A957V322-F1
#
_entry.id   AF-A0A957V322-F1
#
_cell.length_a   1.000
_cell.length_b   1.000
_cell.length_c   1.000
_cell.angle_alpha   90.00
_cell.angle_beta   90.00
_cell.angle_gamma   90.00
#
_symmetry.space_group_name_H-M   'P 1'
#
loop_
_entity.id
_entity.type
_entity.pdbx_description
1 polymer ?
#
loop_
_entity_poly.entity_id
_entity_poly.type
_entity_poly.pdbx_seq_one_letter_code
_entity_poly.pdbx_strand_id
1 'polypeptide(L)'
;PVAGDILTTAIWSGKEAVLKALREGLRIDTRRMTCRFDAFDEPPQEWTPFTVAVDDGLALQFPGVWAGWWRADGRYVYSMALLEAEEVSSDSTRS
;
A
#
# COMPACT_ATOMS: atom_id res chain seq x y z
N PRO A 1 -20.87 -9.48 -10.66
CA PRO A 1 -21.18 -8.67 -9.45
C PRO A 1 -20.76 -9.35 -8.13
N VAL A 2 -19.54 -9.89 -8.07
CA VAL A 2 -18.89 -10.41 -6.84
C VAL A 2 -17.40 -10.03 -6.88
N ALA A 3 -16.77 -10.16 -8.05
CA ALA A 3 -15.41 -9.68 -8.29
C ALA A 3 -15.23 -8.17 -8.04
N GLY A 4 -16.23 -7.35 -8.39
CA GLY A 4 -16.22 -5.91 -8.12
C GLY A 4 -16.16 -5.59 -6.62
N ASP A 5 -16.95 -6.28 -5.81
CA ASP A 5 -16.99 -6.08 -4.35
C ASP A 5 -15.66 -6.50 -3.69
N ILE A 6 -15.05 -7.58 -4.17
CA ILE A 6 -13.73 -8.04 -3.70
C ILE A 6 -12.65 -7.03 -4.07
N LEU A 7 -12.65 -6.50 -5.30
CA LEU A 7 -11.67 -5.50 -5.71
C LEU A 7 -11.83 -4.21 -4.91
N THR A 8 -13.06 -3.74 -4.68
CA THR A 8 -13.32 -2.59 -3.80
C THR A 8 -12.80 -2.85 -2.39
N THR A 9 -13.03 -4.04 -1.85
CA THR A 9 -12.54 -4.45 -0.53
C THR A 9 -11.01 -4.51 -0.50
N ALA A 10 -10.36 -5.03 -1.53
CA ALA A 10 -8.90 -5.08 -1.65
C ALA A 10 -8.29 -3.68 -1.72
N ILE A 11 -8.89 -2.77 -2.49
CA ILE A 11 -8.47 -1.36 -2.56
C ILE A 11 -8.52 -0.71 -1.19
N TRP A 12 -9.62 -0.88 -0.45
CA TRP A 12 -9.74 -0.30 0.88
C TRP A 12 -8.75 -0.94 1.87
N SER A 13 -8.67 -2.28 1.90
CA SER A 13 -7.75 -3.02 2.77
C SER A 13 -6.29 -2.59 2.53
N GLY A 14 -5.87 -2.51 1.26
CA GLY A 14 -4.53 -2.05 0.88
C GLY A 14 -4.24 -0.62 1.34
N LYS A 15 -5.18 0.31 1.20
CA LYS A 15 -5.03 1.69 1.70
C LYS A 15 -4.88 1.71 3.22
N GLU A 16 -5.68 0.93 3.95
CA GLU A 16 -5.52 0.83 5.39
C GLU A 16 -4.16 0.24 5.80
N ALA A 17 -3.64 -0.74 5.06
CA ALA A 17 -2.31 -1.29 5.31
C ALA A 17 -1.21 -0.23 5.12
N VAL A 18 -1.30 0.58 4.06
CA VAL A 18 -0.41 1.73 3.83
C VAL A 18 -0.49 2.73 5.00
N LEU A 19 -1.70 3.12 5.43
CA LEU A 19 -1.88 4.03 6.56
C LEU A 19 -1.30 3.47 7.87
N LYS A 20 -1.45 2.16 8.10
CA LYS A 20 -0.86 1.47 9.28
C LYS A 20 0.67 1.49 9.21
N ALA A 21 1.26 1.28 8.03
CA ALA A 21 2.70 1.37 7.83
C ALA A 21 3.25 2.79 8.09
N LEU A 22 2.49 3.83 7.70
CA LEU A 22 2.84 5.23 7.95
C LEU A 22 2.69 5.67 9.42
N ARG A 23 1.90 4.93 10.23
CA ARG A 23 1.66 5.22 11.66
C ARG A 23 1.04 6.58 11.99
N GLU A 24 0.52 7.30 11.00
CA GLU A 24 -0.18 8.59 11.16
C GLU A 24 -1.68 8.45 11.45
N GLY A 25 -2.19 7.22 11.47
CA GLY A 25 -3.63 6.94 11.61
C GLY A 25 -4.43 7.44 10.39
N LEU A 26 -5.70 7.79 10.60
CA LEU A 26 -6.63 8.25 9.54
C LEU A 26 -6.45 9.74 9.17
N ARG A 27 -5.34 10.38 9.55
CA ARG A 27 -5.11 11.80 9.31
C ARG A 27 -4.71 12.11 7.86
N ILE A 28 -4.20 11.11 7.15
CA ILE A 28 -3.81 11.23 5.75
C ILE A 28 -5.04 11.01 4.87
N ASP A 29 -5.29 11.95 3.97
CA ASP A 29 -6.33 11.80 2.94
C ASP A 29 -6.02 10.60 2.03
N THR A 30 -6.91 9.61 2.02
CA THR A 30 -6.74 8.36 1.28
C THR A 30 -6.76 8.53 -0.24
N ARG A 31 -7.14 9.71 -0.75
CA ARG A 31 -7.04 10.06 -2.18
C ARG A 31 -5.61 10.35 -2.62
N ARG A 32 -4.70 10.59 -1.67
CA ARG A 32 -3.27 10.83 -1.91
C ARG A 32 -2.48 9.55 -2.18
N MET A 33 -3.13 8.39 -2.11
CA MET A 33 -2.55 7.08 -2.38
C MET A 33 -3.44 6.26 -3.29
N THR A 34 -2.85 5.40 -4.11
CA THR A 34 -3.54 4.47 -5.00
C THR A 34 -2.97 3.07 -4.79
N CYS A 35 -3.84 2.09 -4.55
CA CYS A 35 -3.48 0.67 -4.53
C CYS A 35 -3.99 0.05 -5.84
N ARG A 36 -3.08 -0.50 -6.66
CA ARG A 36 -3.39 -1.10 -7.96
C ARG A 36 -3.14 -2.59 -7.89
N PHE A 37 -4.15 -3.36 -8.26
CA PHE A 37 -4.12 -4.81 -8.32
C PHE A 37 -4.12 -5.23 -9.78
N ASP A 38 -3.36 -6.26 -10.11
CA ASP A 38 -3.40 -6.85 -11.44
C ASP A 38 -4.76 -7.48 -11.72
N ALA A 39 -5.10 -7.66 -13.00
CA ALA A 39 -6.33 -8.35 -13.37
C ALA A 39 -6.26 -9.81 -12.94
N PHE A 40 -7.38 -10.33 -12.45
CA PHE A 40 -7.52 -11.72 -12.01
C PHE A 40 -8.89 -12.26 -12.40
N ASP A 41 -8.94 -13.52 -12.81
CA ASP A 41 -10.20 -14.24 -13.03
C ASP A 41 -10.84 -14.66 -11.70
N GLU A 42 -10.00 -15.08 -10.75
CA GLU A 42 -10.36 -15.41 -9.37
C GLU A 42 -9.43 -14.70 -8.38
N PRO A 43 -9.92 -14.28 -7.20
CA PRO A 43 -9.08 -13.64 -6.19
C PRO A 43 -7.92 -14.55 -5.76
N PRO A 44 -6.68 -14.04 -5.67
CA PRO A 44 -5.52 -14.85 -5.38
C PRO A 44 -5.61 -15.41 -3.96
N GLN A 45 -5.42 -16.72 -3.81
CA GLN A 45 -5.37 -17.38 -2.51
C GLN A 45 -3.96 -17.29 -1.87
N GLU A 46 -2.95 -17.05 -2.69
CA GLU A 46 -1.56 -16.84 -2.28
C GLU A 46 -1.23 -15.34 -2.21
N TRP A 47 -0.22 -15.00 -1.42
CA TRP A 47 0.27 -13.62 -1.33
C TRP A 47 0.80 -13.15 -2.68
N THR A 48 0.04 -12.29 -3.32
CA THR A 48 0.33 -11.73 -4.65
C THR A 48 0.69 -10.25 -4.48
N PRO A 49 1.71 -9.74 -5.20
CA PRO A 49 2.05 -8.33 -5.09
C PRO A 49 0.91 -7.42 -5.60
N PHE A 50 0.87 -6.19 -5.07
CA PHE A 50 0.10 -5.09 -5.63
C PHE A 50 0.92 -3.80 -5.55
N THR A 51 0.64 -2.84 -6.44
CA THR A 51 1.38 -1.57 -6.48
C THR A 51 0.75 -0.55 -5.54
N VAL A 52 1.59 0.11 -4.73
CA VAL A 52 1.24 1.32 -4.00
C VAL A 52 1.87 2.51 -4.71
N ALA A 53 1.05 3.48 -5.09
CA ALA A 53 1.51 4.78 -5.56
C ALA A 53 1.01 5.87 -4.62
N VAL A 54 1.81 6.88 -4.36
CA VAL A 54 1.44 8.05 -3.55
C VAL A 54 1.69 9.33 -4.33
N ASP A 55 1.00 10.42 -3.99
CA ASP A 55 1.30 11.73 -4.59
C ASP A 55 2.67 12.26 -4.14
N ASP A 56 3.21 13.21 -4.91
CA ASP A 56 4.52 13.82 -4.66
C ASP A 56 4.63 14.39 -3.24
N GLY A 57 3.57 15.01 -2.74
CA GLY A 57 3.57 15.60 -1.41
C GLY A 57 3.66 14.57 -0.29
N LEU A 58 3.15 13.35 -0.50
CA LEU A 58 3.18 12.27 0.48
C LEU A 58 4.50 11.49 0.36
N ALA A 59 5.02 11.33 -0.86
CA ALA A 59 6.37 10.82 -1.10
C ALA A 59 7.44 11.70 -0.42
N LEU A 60 7.30 13.02 -0.45
CA LEU A 60 8.21 13.95 0.26
C LEU A 60 8.12 13.83 1.79
N GLN A 61 6.93 13.54 2.33
CA GLN A 61 6.74 13.36 3.78
C GLN A 61 7.27 12.01 4.26
N PHE A 62 7.17 10.98 3.43
CA PHE A 62 7.55 9.60 3.72
C PHE A 62 8.39 9.02 2.57
N PRO A 63 9.67 9.41 2.47
CA PRO A 63 10.54 8.94 1.40
C PRO A 63 10.83 7.45 1.56
N GLY A 64 10.82 6.74 0.45
CA GLY A 64 11.05 5.30 0.43
C GLY A 64 10.37 4.61 -0.73
N VAL A 65 10.59 3.30 -0.79
CA VAL A 65 9.97 2.42 -1.78
C VAL A 65 8.85 1.63 -1.12
N TRP A 66 7.68 1.65 -1.75
CA TRP A 66 6.55 0.87 -1.28
C TRP A 66 6.53 -0.52 -1.89
N ALA A 67 6.31 -1.53 -1.04
CA ALA A 67 5.92 -2.87 -1.43
C ALA A 67 4.56 -3.23 -0.81
N GLY A 68 3.75 -3.98 -1.56
CA GLY A 68 2.42 -4.39 -1.13
C GLY A 68 2.11 -5.81 -1.57
N TRP A 69 1.42 -6.57 -0.72
CA TRP A 69 0.93 -7.91 -1.02
C TRP A 69 -0.50 -8.09 -0.55
N TRP A 70 -1.28 -8.86 -1.28
CA TRP A 70 -2.65 -9.18 -0.92
C TRP A 70 -2.98 -10.64 -1.19
N ARG A 71 -4.00 -11.13 -0.50
CA ARG A 71 -4.64 -12.42 -0.77
C ARG A 71 -6.09 -12.39 -0.30
N ALA A 72 -6.90 -13.25 -0.90
CA ALA A 72 -8.22 -13.60 -0.40
C ALA A 72 -8.17 -14.95 0.34
N ASP A 73 -9.08 -15.12 1.30
CA ASP A 73 -9.33 -16.39 1.98
C ASP A 73 -10.82 -16.45 2.35
N GLY A 74 -11.58 -17.24 1.58
CA GLY A 74 -13.03 -17.27 1.66
C GLY A 74 -13.65 -15.88 1.48
N ARG A 75 -14.18 -15.31 2.57
CA ARG A 75 -14.84 -13.99 2.58
C ARG A 75 -13.95 -12.84 3.04
N TYR A 76 -12.68 -13.11 3.33
CA TYR A 76 -11.74 -12.14 3.89
C TYR A 76 -10.70 -11.73 2.85
N VAL A 77 -10.30 -10.46 2.89
CA VAL A 77 -9.18 -9.92 2.11
C VAL A 77 -8.12 -9.43 3.07
N TYR A 78 -6.91 -9.97 2.92
CA TYR A 78 -5.75 -9.54 3.67
C TYR A 78 -4.82 -8.73 2.78
N SER A 79 -4.23 -7.70 3.35
CA SER A 79 -3.20 -6.90 2.69
C SER A 79 -2.08 -6.55 3.65
N MET A 80 -0.86 -6.56 3.15
CA MET A 80 0.32 -6.05 3.82
C MET A 80 0.93 -4.94 2.97
N ALA A 81 1.46 -3.93 3.64
CA ALA A 81 2.23 -2.87 3.01
C ALA A 81 3.51 -2.65 3.82
N LEU A 82 4.61 -2.43 3.11
CA LEU A 82 5.91 -2.10 3.66
C LEU A 82 6.40 -0.83 2.97
N LEU A 83 6.82 0.14 3.77
CA LEU A 83 7.64 1.26 3.30
C LEU A 83 9.09 0.94 3.65
N GLU A 84 9.90 0.64 2.66
CA GLU A 84 11.34 0.60 2.79
C GLU A 84 11.84 2.03 2.74
N ALA A 85 11.97 2.65 3.91
CA ALA A 85 12.43 4.03 4.02
C ALA A 85 13.84 4.16 3.44
N GLU A 86 14.05 5.20 2.63
CA GLU A 86 15.41 5.55 2.24
C GLU A 86 16.18 5.99 3.49
N GLU A 87 17.31 5.34 3.79
CA GLU A 87 18.22 5.87 4.79
C GLU A 87 18.73 7.21 4.28
N VAL A 88 18.39 8.28 4.99
CA VAL A 88 19.03 9.58 4.79
C VAL A 88 20.48 9.40 5.24
N SER A 89 21.38 9.18 4.27
CA SER A 89 22.82 9.25 4.51
C SER A 89 23.13 10.63 5.08
N SER A 90 23.36 10.67 6.39
CA SER A 90 23.90 11.85 7.05
C SER A 90 25.38 11.96 6.71
N ASP A 91 25.71 12.32 5.47
CA ASP A 91 27.05 12.82 5.18
C ASP A 91 27.11 14.27 5.66
N SER A 92 27.30 14.38 6.98
CA SER A 92 27.60 15.63 7.65
C SER A 92 28.89 16.19 7.08
N THR A 93 28.75 17.34 6.43
CA THR A 93 29.79 18.27 6.02
C THR A 93 30.94 18.29 7.03
N ARG A 94 32.09 17.76 6.62
CA ARG A 94 33.37 18.02 7.26
C ARG A 94 34.44 18.29 6.21
N SER A 95 34.45 19.53 5.72
CA SER A 95 35.64 20.30 5.32
C SER A 95 35.27 21.77 5.19
#